data_AF-A0A7S0UDY6-F1
#
_entry.id   AF-A0A7S0UDY6-F1
#
_cell.length_a   1.000
_cell.length_b   1.000
_cell.length_c   1.000
_cell.angle_alpha   90.00
_cell.angle_beta   90.00
_cell.angle_gamma   90.00
#
_symmetry.space_group_name_H-M   'P 1'
#
loop_
_entity.id
_entity.type
_entity.pdbx_description
1 polymer ?
#
loop_
_entity_poly.entity_id
_entity_poly.type
_entity_poly.pdbx_seq_one_letter_code
_entity_poly.pdbx_strand_id
1 'polypeptide(L)'
;ATPASGGGGPKSSTFDLDIVVAPVNNPPSASVPSSVNVVEAPGPSSVPNFASQISTGPANEAWQTPIFSVMTDAETPDMFAVPPAITPNGTLTYTLAPGAHGRATLTVMLTDDGGTALGGVDAAPGFPAVVAFKAFPLPSIGSVSPCVGGMAPGLAVTVRGRHFGSEYSRGYPS
;
A
#
# COMPACT_ATOMS: atom_id res chain seq x y z
N ALA A 1 7.66 84.87 -40.05
CA ALA A 1 8.03 83.97 -38.93
C ALA A 1 6.78 83.26 -38.46
N THR A 2 6.70 81.96 -38.69
CA THR A 2 5.61 81.09 -38.24
C THR A 2 5.95 80.56 -36.85
N PRO A 3 5.08 80.66 -35.83
CA PRO A 3 5.26 79.89 -34.61
C PRO A 3 4.78 78.44 -34.87
N ALA A 4 5.67 77.48 -34.68
CA ALA A 4 5.32 76.07 -34.65
C ALA A 4 4.61 75.76 -33.33
N SER A 5 3.38 75.26 -33.42
CA SER A 5 2.61 74.75 -32.29
C SER A 5 3.26 73.45 -31.79
N GLY A 6 3.74 73.46 -30.55
CA GLY A 6 4.38 72.31 -29.90
C GLY A 6 3.37 71.19 -29.63
N GLY A 7 3.33 70.19 -30.52
CA GLY A 7 2.55 68.97 -30.34
C GLY A 7 3.22 68.01 -29.36
N GLY A 8 2.92 68.16 -28.07
CA GLY A 8 3.29 67.20 -27.03
C GLY A 8 2.08 66.44 -26.53
N GLY A 9 1.63 65.42 -27.27
CA GLY A 9 0.61 64.49 -26.75
C GLY A 9 1.15 63.67 -25.57
N PRO A 10 0.29 63.17 -24.67
CA PRO A 10 0.73 62.36 -23.54
C PRO A 10 1.44 61.10 -24.03
N LYS A 11 2.65 60.86 -23.54
CA LYS A 11 3.42 59.64 -23.81
C LYS A 11 3.14 58.63 -22.70
N SER A 12 2.61 57.47 -23.05
CA SER A 12 2.56 56.31 -22.16
C SER A 12 3.56 55.25 -22.64
N SER A 13 4.14 54.55 -21.68
CA SER A 13 4.97 53.37 -21.91
C SER A 13 4.44 52.26 -21.02
N THR A 14 4.22 51.08 -21.59
CA THR A 14 3.85 49.89 -20.83
C THR A 14 5.11 49.05 -20.59
N PHE A 15 5.18 48.38 -19.44
CA PHE A 15 6.22 47.40 -19.13
C PHE A 15 5.54 46.13 -18.64
N ASP A 16 6.05 44.98 -19.08
CA ASP A 16 5.53 43.68 -18.68
C ASP A 16 6.19 43.25 -17.38
N LEU A 17 5.37 42.94 -16.36
CA LEU A 17 5.82 42.38 -15.10
C LEU A 17 5.51 40.89 -15.08
N ASP A 18 6.55 40.06 -15.12
CA ASP A 18 6.41 38.63 -14.91
C ASP A 18 6.35 38.33 -13.41
N ILE A 19 5.17 37.92 -12.94
CA ILE A 19 4.97 37.38 -11.59
C ILE A 19 4.97 35.87 -11.70
N VAL A 20 6.01 35.22 -11.18
CA VAL A 20 6.09 33.76 -11.08
C VAL A 20 5.58 33.33 -9.71
N VAL A 21 4.46 32.62 -9.67
CA VAL A 21 3.97 31.96 -8.45
C VAL A 21 4.56 30.55 -8.43
N ALA A 22 5.39 30.25 -7.43
CA ALA A 22 5.90 28.91 -7.24
C ALA A 22 4.78 27.96 -6.79
N PRO A 23 4.70 26.73 -7.33
CA PRO A 23 3.77 25.72 -6.82
C PRO A 23 4.12 25.35 -5.37
N VAL A 24 3.10 25.11 -4.55
CA VAL A 24 3.23 24.70 -3.14
C VAL A 24 2.68 23.30 -3.01
N ASN A 25 3.49 22.38 -2.48
CA ASN A 25 3.13 20.97 -2.34
C ASN A 25 1.80 20.77 -1.60
N ASN A 26 0.88 19.98 -2.14
CA ASN A 26 -0.33 19.54 -1.47
C ASN A 26 -0.19 18.10 -0.98
N PRO A 27 -0.78 17.77 0.17
CA PRO A 27 -0.55 16.47 0.77
C PRO A 27 -1.09 15.31 -0.07
N PRO A 28 -0.42 14.14 0.01
CA PRO A 28 -0.86 12.96 -0.70
C PRO A 28 -2.06 12.32 0.01
N SER A 29 -2.73 11.40 -0.68
CA SER A 29 -3.84 10.63 -0.15
C SER A 29 -3.85 9.21 -0.69
N ALA A 30 -4.36 8.27 0.10
CA ALA A 30 -4.63 6.89 -0.30
C ALA A 30 -5.69 6.28 0.62
N SER A 31 -6.33 5.22 0.15
CA SER A 31 -7.20 4.34 0.93
C SER A 31 -6.48 3.03 1.24
N VAL A 32 -6.28 2.74 2.52
CA VAL A 32 -5.66 1.51 3.03
C VAL A 32 -6.72 0.72 3.81
N PRO A 33 -6.89 -0.60 3.57
CA PRO A 33 -7.88 -1.41 4.25
C PRO A 33 -7.54 -1.56 5.73
N SER A 34 -8.56 -1.72 6.57
CA SER A 34 -8.37 -1.97 8.02
C SER A 34 -7.87 -3.38 8.33
N SER A 35 -7.93 -4.31 7.38
CA SER A 35 -7.41 -5.67 7.54
C SER A 35 -7.02 -6.33 6.23
N VAL A 36 -6.12 -7.30 6.30
CA VAL A 36 -5.73 -8.16 5.18
C VAL A 36 -5.60 -9.60 5.65
N ASN A 37 -6.16 -10.51 4.86
CA ASN A 37 -6.16 -11.95 5.12
C ASN A 37 -5.28 -12.62 4.07
N VAL A 38 -4.32 -13.43 4.52
CA VAL A 38 -3.37 -14.13 3.65
C VAL A 38 -3.23 -15.58 4.08
N VAL A 39 -2.75 -16.44 3.19
CA VAL A 39 -2.41 -17.81 3.52
C VAL A 39 -0.90 -17.89 3.71
N GLU A 40 -0.47 -18.74 4.64
CA GLU A 40 0.91 -19.17 4.73
C GLU A 40 1.37 -19.69 3.36
N ALA A 41 2.37 -19.01 2.79
CA ALA A 41 2.97 -19.37 1.52
C ALA A 41 4.49 -19.36 1.69
N PRO A 42 5.21 -20.38 1.18
CA PRO A 42 6.66 -20.35 1.18
C PRO A 42 7.17 -19.28 0.21
N GLY A 43 8.05 -18.40 0.70
CA GLY A 43 8.71 -17.40 -0.12
C GLY A 43 7.91 -16.10 -0.33
N PRO A 44 8.33 -15.25 -1.28
CA PRO A 44 7.77 -13.91 -1.46
C PRO A 44 6.29 -13.95 -1.84
N SER A 45 5.51 -13.09 -1.18
CA SER A 45 4.07 -12.94 -1.40
C SER A 45 3.70 -11.49 -1.67
N SER A 46 2.63 -11.29 -2.44
CA SER A 46 2.14 -9.96 -2.81
C SER A 46 0.62 -9.85 -2.76
N VAL A 47 0.10 -8.72 -2.33
CA VAL A 47 -1.32 -8.36 -2.36
C VAL A 47 -1.47 -7.12 -3.26
N PRO A 48 -1.88 -7.30 -4.52
CA PRO A 48 -2.16 -6.19 -5.43
C PRO A 48 -3.32 -5.33 -4.92
N ASN A 49 -3.33 -4.05 -5.27
CA ASN A 49 -4.37 -3.10 -4.88
C ASN A 49 -4.62 -3.03 -3.36
N PHE A 50 -3.59 -3.30 -2.56
CA PHE A 50 -3.68 -3.20 -1.11
C PHE A 50 -3.95 -1.76 -0.67
N ALA A 51 -3.16 -0.80 -1.16
CA ALA A 51 -3.53 0.61 -1.10
C ALA A 51 -4.18 1.00 -2.44
N SER A 52 -5.24 1.79 -2.39
CA SER A 52 -6.00 2.24 -3.57
C SER A 52 -6.30 3.73 -3.48
N GLN A 53 -6.87 4.31 -4.54
CA GLN A 53 -7.16 5.76 -4.60
C GLN A 53 -5.93 6.62 -4.25
N ILE A 54 -4.75 6.19 -4.73
CA ILE A 54 -3.48 6.86 -4.43
C ILE A 54 -3.38 8.12 -5.28
N SER A 55 -3.11 9.25 -4.64
CA SER A 55 -2.88 10.53 -5.29
C SER A 55 -1.78 11.29 -4.56
N THR A 56 -0.88 11.94 -5.31
CA THR A 56 0.15 12.86 -4.78
C THR A 56 -0.34 14.31 -4.67
N GLY A 57 -1.65 14.54 -4.83
CA GLY A 57 -2.22 15.88 -4.86
C GLY A 57 -2.87 16.22 -6.20
N PRO A 58 -3.07 17.51 -6.50
CA PRO A 58 -3.62 17.96 -7.78
C PRO A 58 -2.76 17.58 -8.99
N ALA A 59 -3.30 17.74 -10.20
CA ALA A 59 -2.63 17.31 -11.43
C ALA A 59 -1.26 17.97 -11.69
N ASN A 60 -1.04 19.17 -11.14
CA ASN A 60 0.25 19.86 -11.16
C ASN A 60 1.24 19.31 -10.12
N GLU A 61 1.02 18.12 -9.58
CA GLU A 61 1.91 17.41 -8.65
C GLU A 61 2.06 15.94 -9.06
N ALA A 62 1.59 15.57 -10.25
CA ALA A 62 1.63 14.19 -10.77
C ALA A 62 3.06 13.65 -11.03
N TRP A 63 4.08 14.50 -10.95
CA TRP A 63 5.49 14.11 -11.03
C TRP A 63 6.08 13.70 -9.68
N GLN A 64 5.37 13.96 -8.58
CA GLN A 64 5.79 13.51 -7.26
C GLN A 64 5.59 12.01 -7.10
N THR A 65 6.28 11.42 -6.12
CA THR A 65 6.25 9.99 -5.84
C THR A 65 5.62 9.72 -4.48
N PRO A 66 4.55 8.90 -4.38
CA PRO A 66 4.04 8.47 -3.09
C PRO A 66 4.99 7.45 -2.45
N ILE A 67 5.28 7.65 -1.16
CA ILE A 67 6.21 6.87 -0.36
C ILE A 67 5.44 6.28 0.82
N PHE A 68 5.34 4.95 0.84
CA PHE A 68 4.74 4.23 1.95
C PHE A 68 5.82 3.73 2.91
N SER A 69 5.66 4.02 4.20
CA SER A 69 6.46 3.41 5.26
C SER A 69 5.59 2.44 6.06
N VAL A 70 6.04 1.20 6.23
CA VAL A 70 5.30 0.17 6.96
C VAL A 70 6.11 -0.26 8.17
N MET A 71 5.48 -0.20 9.34
CA MET A 71 6.04 -0.70 10.60
C MET A 71 5.19 -1.86 11.10
N THR A 72 5.83 -2.91 11.58
CA THR A 72 5.20 -4.00 12.34
C THR A 72 5.36 -3.74 13.82
N ASP A 73 4.41 -4.16 14.65
CA ASP A 73 4.57 -4.11 16.10
C ASP A 73 5.72 -5.01 16.60
N ALA A 74 6.26 -4.69 17.78
CA ALA A 74 7.38 -5.44 18.38
C ALA A 74 6.99 -6.84 18.88
N GLU A 75 5.69 -7.15 18.92
CA GLU A 75 5.15 -8.44 19.34
C GLU A 75 5.04 -9.44 18.16
N THR A 76 5.29 -9.00 16.92
CA THR A 76 5.24 -9.84 15.71
C THR A 76 6.54 -9.97 14.88
N PRO A 77 7.77 -9.65 15.37
CA PRO A 77 8.97 -9.66 14.55
C PRO A 77 9.28 -11.04 13.93
N ASP A 78 8.85 -12.12 14.58
CA ASP A 78 9.08 -13.50 14.10
C ASP A 78 8.07 -13.95 13.03
N MET A 79 7.06 -13.15 12.70
CA MET A 79 6.06 -13.50 11.70
C MET A 79 6.59 -13.34 10.26
N PHE A 80 7.57 -12.47 10.05
CA PHE A 80 8.07 -12.09 8.73
C PHE A 80 9.57 -12.39 8.59
N ALA A 81 9.92 -13.22 7.59
CA ALA A 81 11.32 -13.37 7.15
C ALA A 81 11.80 -12.18 6.29
N VAL A 82 10.87 -11.54 5.57
CA VAL A 82 11.09 -10.23 4.93
C VAL A 82 9.94 -9.32 5.36
N PRO A 83 10.23 -8.16 5.99
CA PRO A 83 9.20 -7.28 6.50
C PRO A 83 8.27 -6.77 5.39
N PRO A 84 7.02 -6.44 5.73
CA PRO A 84 6.07 -5.94 4.75
C PRO A 84 6.50 -4.57 4.20
N ALA A 85 6.31 -4.37 2.90
CA ALA A 85 6.55 -3.10 2.21
C ALA A 85 5.45 -2.85 1.17
N ILE A 86 5.06 -1.58 0.99
CA ILE A 86 4.06 -1.17 0.00
C ILE A 86 4.75 -0.39 -1.11
N THR A 87 4.57 -0.83 -2.35
CA THR A 87 5.07 -0.13 -3.55
C THR A 87 4.27 1.16 -3.80
N PRO A 88 4.81 2.13 -4.58
CA PRO A 88 4.07 3.35 -4.94
C PRO A 88 2.72 3.10 -5.62
N ASN A 89 2.58 1.98 -6.35
CA ASN A 89 1.33 1.56 -6.99
C ASN A 89 0.35 0.85 -6.01
N GLY A 90 0.65 0.82 -4.72
CA GLY A 90 -0.22 0.27 -3.69
C GLY A 90 -0.19 -1.25 -3.53
N THR A 91 0.79 -1.94 -4.11
CA THR A 91 0.96 -3.39 -3.88
C THR A 91 1.74 -3.64 -2.59
N LEU A 92 1.16 -4.40 -1.66
CA LEU A 92 1.84 -4.91 -0.46
C LEU A 92 2.69 -6.13 -0.82
N THR A 93 3.91 -6.18 -0.33
CA THR A 93 4.87 -7.29 -0.50
C THR A 93 5.40 -7.71 0.86
N TYR A 94 5.64 -9.00 1.08
CA TYR A 94 6.18 -9.54 2.34
C TYR A 94 6.70 -10.96 2.11
N THR A 95 7.44 -11.50 3.06
CA THR A 95 7.73 -12.95 3.13
C THR A 95 7.47 -13.41 4.55
N LEU A 96 6.54 -14.36 4.74
CA LEU A 96 6.30 -14.96 6.05
C LEU A 96 7.48 -15.86 6.46
N ALA A 97 7.77 -15.93 7.76
CA ALA A 97 8.69 -16.93 8.26
C ALA A 97 8.11 -18.35 8.05
N PRO A 98 8.95 -19.39 7.88
CA PRO A 98 8.46 -20.76 7.69
C PRO A 98 7.53 -21.19 8.84
N GLY A 99 6.32 -21.69 8.53
CA GLY A 99 5.35 -22.10 9.55
C GLY A 99 4.56 -20.95 10.18
N ALA A 100 4.84 -19.69 9.84
CA ALA A 100 4.23 -18.54 10.49
C ALA A 100 2.77 -18.36 10.07
N HIS A 101 1.89 -18.35 11.07
CA HIS A 101 0.48 -18.06 10.97
C HIS A 101 0.02 -17.35 12.24
N GLY A 102 -1.06 -16.58 12.17
CA GLY A 102 -1.53 -15.76 13.28
C GLY A 102 -1.89 -14.34 12.86
N ARG A 103 -1.70 -13.38 13.77
CA ARG A 103 -2.07 -11.98 13.55
C ARG A 103 -0.88 -11.07 13.78
N ALA A 104 -0.77 -10.03 12.97
CA ALA A 104 0.15 -8.91 13.18
C ALA A 104 -0.54 -7.58 12.95
N THR A 105 0.00 -6.52 13.55
CA THR A 105 -0.46 -5.15 13.30
C THR A 105 0.53 -4.44 12.39
N LEU A 106 0.05 -3.93 11.25
CA LEU A 106 0.83 -3.06 10.39
C LEU A 106 0.42 -1.61 10.64
N THR A 107 1.39 -0.75 10.86
CA THR A 107 1.22 0.71 10.90
C THR A 107 1.77 1.27 9.61
N VAL A 108 0.90 1.81 8.77
CA VAL A 108 1.27 2.37 7.46
C VAL A 108 1.29 3.89 7.59
N MET A 109 2.34 4.53 7.08
CA MET A 109 2.41 5.98 6.84
C MET A 109 2.53 6.24 5.34
N LEU A 110 2.01 7.39 4.89
CA LEU A 110 2.12 7.85 3.51
C LEU A 110 2.68 9.27 3.48
N THR A 111 3.73 9.47 2.70
CA THR A 111 4.28 10.78 2.35
C THR A 111 4.50 10.89 0.84
N ASP A 112 4.81 12.08 0.33
CA ASP A 112 5.36 12.29 -1.03
C ASP A 112 6.74 12.96 -0.97
N ASP A 113 7.30 13.31 -2.13
CA ASP A 113 8.58 13.98 -2.29
C ASP A 113 8.46 15.44 -2.79
N GLY A 114 7.27 16.06 -2.66
CA GLY A 114 7.02 17.43 -3.12
C GLY A 114 7.68 18.52 -2.27
N GLY A 115 8.00 18.21 -1.01
CA GLY A 115 8.73 19.06 -0.09
C GLY A 115 7.86 20.07 0.68
N THR A 116 8.42 20.58 1.79
CA THR A 116 7.70 21.44 2.76
C THR A 116 7.94 22.94 2.61
N ALA A 117 8.62 23.37 1.54
CA ALA A 117 8.88 24.78 1.29
C ALA A 117 7.57 25.56 1.08
N LEU A 118 7.57 26.84 1.46
CA LEU A 118 6.42 27.74 1.28
C LEU A 118 5.10 27.24 1.92
N GLY A 119 5.18 26.35 2.91
CA GLY A 119 4.02 25.75 3.57
C GLY A 119 3.52 24.46 2.92
N GLY A 120 4.33 23.85 2.05
CA GLY A 120 4.05 22.51 1.50
C GLY A 120 3.94 21.44 2.57
N VAL A 121 3.18 20.37 2.29
CA VAL A 121 2.90 19.30 3.25
C VAL A 121 3.11 17.95 2.59
N ASP A 122 4.16 17.24 2.97
CA ASP A 122 4.46 15.91 2.39
C ASP A 122 3.62 14.80 3.02
N ALA A 123 3.10 15.00 4.24
CA ALA A 123 2.43 13.95 5.01
C ALA A 123 0.93 13.86 4.70
N ALA A 124 0.45 12.64 4.43
CA ALA A 124 -0.96 12.39 4.17
C ALA A 124 -1.84 12.58 5.42
N PRO A 125 -2.91 13.39 5.36
CA PRO A 125 -3.92 13.44 6.41
C PRO A 125 -4.57 12.07 6.63
N GLY A 126 -4.87 11.73 7.88
CA GLY A 126 -5.52 10.46 8.23
C GLY A 126 -4.57 9.26 8.36
N PHE A 127 -3.26 9.47 8.22
CA PHE A 127 -2.22 8.50 8.56
C PHE A 127 -1.63 8.81 9.95
N PRO A 128 -1.12 7.80 10.69
CA PRO A 128 -0.92 6.41 10.28
C PRO A 128 -2.22 5.60 10.16
N ALA A 129 -2.28 4.72 9.17
CA ALA A 129 -3.34 3.73 9.03
C ALA A 129 -2.93 2.42 9.72
N VAL A 130 -3.81 1.87 10.56
CA VAL A 130 -3.58 0.62 11.28
C VAL A 130 -4.30 -0.52 10.57
N VAL A 131 -3.55 -1.57 10.22
CA VAL A 131 -4.05 -2.71 9.46
C VAL A 131 -3.85 -4.00 10.26
N ALA A 132 -4.94 -4.74 10.45
CA ALA A 132 -4.88 -6.09 11.00
C ALA A 132 -4.46 -7.09 9.92
N PHE A 133 -3.23 -7.59 10.00
CA PHE A 133 -2.73 -8.65 9.13
C PHE A 133 -3.05 -10.01 9.74
N LYS A 134 -3.68 -10.91 8.97
CA LYS A 134 -4.01 -12.26 9.41
C LYS A 134 -3.44 -13.29 8.44
N ALA A 135 -2.52 -14.12 8.90
CA ALA A 135 -2.02 -15.26 8.15
C ALA A 135 -2.71 -16.55 8.62
N PHE A 136 -3.33 -17.25 7.69
CA PHE A 136 -3.96 -18.54 7.93
C PHE A 136 -2.99 -19.67 7.57
N PRO A 137 -2.89 -20.73 8.40
CA PRO A 137 -2.02 -21.84 8.09
C PRO A 137 -2.49 -22.59 6.84
N LEU A 138 -1.53 -23.03 6.02
CA LEU A 138 -1.83 -23.81 4.81
C LEU A 138 -2.25 -25.24 5.19
N PRO A 139 -3.42 -25.73 4.75
CA PRO A 139 -3.82 -27.11 5.01
C PRO A 139 -2.87 -28.11 4.36
N SER A 140 -2.53 -29.19 5.06
CA SER A 140 -1.59 -30.21 4.57
C SER A 140 -2.06 -31.63 4.89
N ILE A 141 -1.99 -32.53 3.91
CA ILE A 141 -2.18 -33.98 4.13
C ILE A 141 -0.86 -34.56 4.67
N GLY A 142 -0.95 -35.25 5.81
CA GLY A 142 0.19 -35.94 6.41
C GLY A 142 0.26 -37.41 6.01
N SER A 143 -0.86 -38.12 5.99
CA SER A 143 -0.92 -39.52 5.59
C SER A 143 -2.31 -39.94 5.16
N VAL A 144 -2.39 -40.85 4.20
CA VAL A 144 -3.62 -41.56 3.84
C VAL A 144 -3.42 -43.05 4.12
N SER A 145 -4.38 -43.67 4.82
CA SER A 145 -4.32 -45.08 5.20
C SER A 145 -5.65 -45.78 4.93
N PRO A 146 -5.65 -47.00 4.35
CA PRO A 146 -4.48 -47.75 3.88
C PRO A 146 -3.84 -47.13 2.62
N CYS A 147 -2.52 -47.25 2.49
CA CYS A 147 -1.72 -46.57 1.47
C CYS A 147 -1.76 -47.20 0.07
N VAL A 148 -2.28 -48.44 -0.06
CA VAL A 148 -2.77 -49.12 -1.28
C VAL A 148 -3.03 -50.59 -0.89
N GLY A 149 -4.16 -51.14 -1.34
CA GLY A 149 -4.58 -52.53 -1.17
C GLY A 149 -5.98 -52.70 -1.79
N GLY A 150 -6.28 -53.89 -2.33
CA GLY A 150 -7.48 -54.14 -3.13
C GLY A 150 -8.75 -53.52 -2.53
N MET A 151 -9.43 -52.69 -3.33
CA MET A 151 -10.61 -51.93 -2.89
C MET A 151 -11.79 -52.88 -2.68
N ALA A 152 -11.88 -53.46 -1.48
CA ALA A 152 -13.06 -54.18 -1.03
C ALA A 152 -14.23 -53.21 -0.77
N PRO A 153 -15.49 -53.60 -1.07
CA PRO A 153 -16.67 -52.82 -0.68
C PRO A 153 -16.68 -52.56 0.83
N GLY A 154 -16.85 -51.30 1.24
CA GLY A 154 -16.91 -50.91 2.65
C GLY A 154 -15.56 -50.54 3.30
N LEU A 155 -14.48 -50.43 2.53
CA LEU A 155 -13.19 -49.94 3.06
C LEU A 155 -13.27 -48.47 3.49
N ALA A 156 -12.92 -48.21 4.75
CA ALA A 156 -12.76 -46.86 5.27
C ALA A 156 -11.33 -46.36 5.00
N VAL A 157 -11.24 -45.17 4.39
CA VAL A 157 -9.97 -44.45 4.21
C VAL A 157 -9.83 -43.42 5.32
N THR A 158 -8.71 -43.46 6.04
CA THR A 158 -8.35 -42.44 7.02
C THR A 158 -7.37 -41.46 6.40
N VAL A 159 -7.75 -40.19 6.31
CA VAL A 159 -6.86 -39.09 5.96
C VAL A 159 -6.46 -38.36 7.24
N ARG A 160 -5.17 -38.36 7.55
CA ARG A 160 -4.59 -37.52 8.61
C ARG A 160 -3.90 -36.34 7.97
N GLY A 161 -4.07 -35.17 8.56
CA GLY A 161 -3.39 -33.96 8.12
C GLY A 161 -3.62 -32.84 9.13
N ARG A 162 -3.14 -31.64 8.77
CA ARG A 162 -3.14 -30.46 9.63
C ARG A 162 -3.97 -29.36 8.98
N HIS A 163 -4.54 -28.50 9.83
CA HIS A 163 -5.21 -27.26 9.43
C HIS A 163 -6.40 -27.39 8.45
N PHE A 164 -6.96 -28.60 8.24
CA PHE A 164 -8.20 -28.79 7.45
C PHE A 164 -9.43 -28.05 8.00
N GLY A 165 -9.39 -27.60 9.26
CA GLY A 165 -10.47 -26.84 9.89
C GLY A 165 -10.26 -25.33 9.94
N SER A 166 -9.19 -24.79 9.33
CA SER A 166 -8.91 -23.35 9.36
C SER A 166 -10.05 -22.54 8.71
N GLU A 167 -10.22 -21.28 9.12
CA GLU A 167 -11.24 -20.40 8.53
C GLU A 167 -11.08 -20.30 7.00
N TYR A 168 -9.83 -20.32 6.52
CA TYR A 168 -9.51 -20.37 5.09
C TYR A 168 -9.94 -21.68 4.40
N SER A 169 -9.80 -22.83 5.07
CA SER A 169 -10.20 -24.14 4.53
C SER A 169 -11.71 -24.37 4.50
N ARG A 170 -12.52 -23.49 5.11
CA ARG A 170 -13.99 -23.61 5.19
C ARG A 170 -14.74 -22.93 4.03
N GLY A 171 -14.03 -22.27 3.11
CA GLY A 171 -14.63 -21.73 1.88
C GLY A 171 -15.60 -20.56 2.08
N TYR A 172 -15.50 -19.81 3.18
CA TYR A 172 -16.21 -18.54 3.27
C TYR A 172 -15.56 -17.52 2.32
N PRO A 173 -16.33 -16.80 1.49
CA PRO A 173 -15.76 -15.77 0.63
C PRO A 173 -15.17 -14.65 1.49
N SER A 174 -13.95 -14.25 1.11
CA SER A 174 -13.28 -13.01 1.54
C SER A 174 -14.07 -11.78 1.14
#